data_AF-A0AAE4KTM4-F1
#
_entry.id   AF-A0AAE4KTM4-F1
#
_cell.length_a   1.000
_cell.length_b   1.000
_cell.length_c   1.000
_cell.angle_alpha   90.00
_cell.angle_beta   90.00
_cell.angle_gamma   90.00
#
_symmetry.space_group_name_H-M   'P 1'
#
loop_
_entity.id
_entity.type
_entity.pdbx_description
1 polymer ?
#
loop_
_entity_poly.entity_id
_entity_poly.type
_entity_poly.pdbx_seq_one_letter_code
_entity_poly.pdbx_strand_id
1 'polypeptide(L)'
;VIVTNSDGGKGYSQKTFKSLLPVVKRHEHFLDRYHISLKLEQRVFVPELIPVFQNAINNYSTIDLQCALDTLESHIETKEQETHVKKLRAYLRRNWKIIKP
;
A
#
# COMPACT_ATOMS: atom_id res chain seq x y z
N VAL A 1 -3.14 -23.03 -8.15
CA VAL A 1 -4.05 -21.90 -8.44
C VAL A 1 -4.83 -21.63 -7.17
N ILE A 2 -4.63 -20.48 -6.53
CA ILE A 2 -5.43 -20.06 -5.38
C ILE A 2 -6.20 -18.83 -5.83
N VAL A 3 -7.50 -19.02 -6.06
CA VAL A 3 -8.48 -17.95 -6.28
C VAL A 3 -9.23 -17.81 -4.97
N THR A 4 -9.18 -16.64 -4.34
CA THR A 4 -10.06 -16.33 -3.20
C THR A 4 -10.86 -15.09 -3.54
N ASN A 5 -12.12 -15.32 -3.90
CA ASN A 5 -13.16 -14.32 -3.81
C ASN A 5 -13.41 -14.09 -2.31
N SER A 6 -13.36 -12.85 -1.84
CA SER A 6 -13.67 -12.49 -0.46
C SER A 6 -14.40 -11.15 -0.46
N ASP A 7 -15.72 -11.27 -0.39
CA ASP A 7 -16.64 -10.17 -0.14
C ASP A 7 -16.21 -9.38 1.11
N GLY A 8 -15.92 -8.10 0.92
CA GLY A 8 -16.25 -7.04 1.88
C GLY A 8 -15.90 -7.22 3.37
N GLY A 9 -14.72 -7.77 3.72
CA GLY A 9 -14.33 -7.97 5.12
C GLY A 9 -13.09 -7.19 5.54
N LYS A 10 -13.19 -6.42 6.64
CA LYS A 10 -12.11 -5.75 7.43
C LYS A 10 -11.02 -6.71 7.99
N GLY A 11 -10.77 -7.85 7.34
CA GLY A 11 -10.15 -9.03 7.92
C GLY A 11 -9.01 -9.64 7.12
N TYR A 12 -8.39 -8.93 6.18
CA TYR A 12 -7.09 -9.34 5.62
C TYR A 12 -5.98 -9.13 6.65
N SER A 13 -6.10 -9.83 7.77
CA SER A 13 -5.27 -9.64 8.94
C SER A 13 -3.87 -10.20 8.71
N GLN A 14 -2.90 -9.51 9.31
CA GLN A 14 -1.47 -9.83 9.46
C GLN A 14 -1.15 -11.33 9.71
N LYS A 15 -2.11 -12.11 10.23
CA LYS A 15 -1.99 -13.57 10.46
C LYS A 15 -1.92 -14.39 9.18
N THR A 16 -2.67 -14.05 8.14
CA THR A 16 -2.67 -14.79 6.85
C THR A 16 -1.32 -14.63 6.13
N PHE A 17 -0.66 -13.50 6.35
CA PHE A 17 0.63 -13.22 5.74
C PHE A 17 1.77 -13.96 6.48
N LYS A 18 1.74 -14.03 7.82
CA LYS A 18 2.80 -14.70 8.60
C LYS A 18 2.98 -16.20 8.33
N SER A 19 1.98 -16.92 7.81
CA SER A 19 2.08 -18.36 7.56
C SER A 19 2.84 -18.75 6.29
N LEU A 20 3.22 -17.79 5.43
CA LEU A 20 3.78 -18.04 4.09
C LEU A 20 5.32 -17.91 4.00
N LEU A 21 6.03 -17.87 5.12
CA LEU A 21 7.46 -17.55 5.14
C LEU A 21 8.33 -18.79 4.87
N PRO A 22 8.96 -18.86 3.67
CA PRO A 22 10.41 -19.13 3.69
C PRO A 22 11.26 -18.37 2.64
N VAL A 23 12.57 -18.37 2.91
CA VAL A 23 13.78 -17.95 2.16
C VAL A 23 14.02 -16.44 1.99
N VAL A 24 14.83 -15.93 2.92
CA VAL A 24 15.56 -14.65 3.08
C VAL A 24 15.20 -13.48 2.13
N LYS A 25 15.28 -13.58 0.80
CA LYS A 25 14.87 -12.47 -0.09
C LYS A 25 13.36 -12.30 -0.22
N ARG A 26 12.61 -13.40 -0.36
CA ARG A 26 11.14 -13.33 -0.44
C ARG A 26 10.56 -12.82 0.87
N HIS A 27 11.19 -13.16 1.99
CA HIS A 27 10.78 -12.68 3.31
C HIS A 27 10.99 -11.17 3.48
N GLU A 28 12.11 -10.62 3.00
CA GLU A 28 12.37 -9.16 3.00
C GLU A 28 11.31 -8.40 2.18
N HIS A 29 11.11 -8.77 0.91
CA HIS A 29 10.08 -8.15 0.07
C HIS A 29 8.67 -8.31 0.65
N PHE A 30 8.41 -9.39 1.37
CA PHE A 30 7.15 -9.62 2.05
C PHE A 30 6.92 -8.69 3.24
N LEU A 31 7.94 -8.51 4.09
CA LEU A 31 7.91 -7.56 5.19
C LEU A 31 7.75 -6.12 4.66
N ASP A 32 8.44 -5.77 3.59
CA ASP A 32 8.31 -4.46 2.95
C ASP A 32 6.89 -4.23 2.44
N ARG A 33 6.33 -5.19 1.69
CA ARG A 33 4.94 -5.12 1.19
C ARG A 33 3.93 -5.06 2.34
N TYR A 34 4.16 -5.81 3.43
CA TYR A 34 3.33 -5.74 4.62
C TYR A 34 3.34 -4.34 5.26
N HIS A 35 4.52 -3.75 5.43
CA HIS A 35 4.65 -2.41 5.98
C HIS A 35 4.04 -1.34 5.09
N ILE A 36 4.13 -1.50 3.76
CA ILE A 36 3.49 -0.60 2.81
C ILE A 36 1.97 -0.69 2.92
N SER A 37 1.39 -1.89 2.94
CA SER A 37 -0.05 -2.07 3.14
C SER A 37 -0.53 -1.43 4.44
N LEU A 38 0.18 -1.64 5.55
CA LEU A 38 -0.08 -0.93 6.81
C LEU A 38 -0.02 0.59 6.64
N LYS A 39 0.95 1.13 5.89
CA LYS A 39 1.05 2.59 5.67
C LYS A 39 -0.06 3.12 4.78
N LEU A 40 -0.56 2.34 3.84
CA LEU A 40 -1.75 2.69 3.06
C LEU A 40 -2.97 2.75 3.97
N GLU A 41 -3.24 1.70 4.75
CA GLU A 41 -4.35 1.68 5.71
C GLU A 41 -4.29 2.82 6.74
N GLN A 42 -3.08 3.23 7.17
CA GLN A 42 -2.89 4.30 8.15
C GLN A 42 -3.02 5.73 7.59
N ARG A 43 -2.87 5.93 6.28
CA ARG A 43 -2.67 7.28 5.71
C ARG A 43 -3.57 7.60 4.53
N VAL A 44 -4.11 6.59 3.86
CA VAL A 44 -5.10 6.76 2.80
C VAL A 44 -6.46 6.86 3.49
N PHE A 45 -6.99 8.07 3.57
CA PHE A 45 -8.29 8.36 4.21
C PHE A 45 -9.47 8.20 3.24
N VAL A 46 -9.21 7.81 1.99
CA VAL A 46 -10.21 7.42 0.98
C VAL A 46 -10.03 5.92 0.70
N PRO A 47 -10.77 5.03 1.39
CA PRO A 47 -10.54 3.58 1.35
C PRO A 47 -10.54 2.97 -0.06
N GLU A 48 -11.32 3.54 -0.97
CA GLU A 48 -11.46 3.13 -2.37
C GLU A 48 -10.15 3.28 -3.16
N LEU A 49 -9.25 4.17 -2.72
CA LEU A 49 -7.94 4.36 -3.35
C LEU A 49 -6.90 3.32 -2.88
N ILE A 50 -7.11 2.64 -1.76
CA ILE A 50 -6.18 1.60 -1.26
C ILE A 50 -5.88 0.53 -2.33
N PRO A 51 -6.87 -0.10 -3.00
CA PRO A 51 -6.60 -1.06 -4.06
C PRO A 51 -5.89 -0.44 -5.26
N VAL A 52 -6.15 0.84 -5.57
CA VAL A 52 -5.45 1.57 -6.65
C VAL A 52 -3.97 1.73 -6.33
N PHE A 53 -3.64 2.14 -5.10
CA PHE A 53 -2.26 2.21 -4.61
C PHE A 53 -1.57 0.83 -4.66
N GLN A 54 -2.25 -0.21 -4.16
CA GLN A 54 -1.71 -1.57 -4.18
C GLN A 54 -1.41 -2.04 -5.60
N ASN A 55 -2.32 -1.79 -6.56
CA ASN A 55 -2.11 -2.13 -7.95
C ASN A 55 -0.90 -1.39 -8.56
N ALA A 56 -0.80 -0.07 -8.33
CA ALA A 56 0.33 0.73 -8.80
C ALA A 56 1.68 0.21 -8.25
N ILE A 57 1.73 -0.13 -6.96
CA ILE A 57 2.92 -0.70 -6.31
C ILE A 57 3.24 -2.09 -6.86
N ASN A 58 2.24 -2.95 -7.04
CA ASN A 58 2.43 -4.31 -7.57
C ASN A 58 2.97 -4.29 -9.00
N ASN A 59 2.51 -3.35 -9.82
CA ASN A 59 2.97 -3.16 -11.20
C ASN A 59 4.24 -2.31 -11.28
N TYR A 60 4.76 -1.82 -10.15
CA TYR A 60 5.89 -0.89 -10.09
C TYR A 60 5.71 0.33 -11.00
N SER A 61 4.46 0.81 -11.12
CA SER A 61 4.07 1.90 -12.01
C SER A 61 4.15 3.23 -11.27
N THR A 62 5.14 4.06 -11.62
CA THR A 62 5.28 5.41 -11.05
C THR A 62 4.17 6.35 -11.50
N ILE A 63 3.62 6.13 -12.70
CA ILE A 63 2.54 6.93 -13.27
C ILE A 63 1.25 6.68 -12.48
N ASP A 64 0.85 5.41 -12.33
CA ASP A 64 -0.37 5.06 -11.59
C ASP A 64 -0.26 5.46 -10.12
N LEU A 65 0.93 5.35 -9.54
CA LEU A 65 1.18 5.80 -8.18
C LEU A 65 1.00 7.30 -8.04
N GLN A 66 1.50 8.07 -9.00
CA GLN A 66 1.36 9.52 -9.02
C GLN A 66 -0.10 9.93 -9.18
N CYS A 67 -0.84 9.30 -10.11
CA CYS A 67 -2.28 9.54 -10.25
C CYS A 67 -3.03 9.22 -8.95
N ALA A 68 -2.73 8.11 -8.28
CA ALA A 68 -3.37 7.77 -7.00
C ALA A 68 -3.08 8.80 -5.89
N LEU A 69 -1.85 9.34 -5.85
CA LEU A 69 -1.48 10.41 -4.94
C LEU A 69 -2.22 11.71 -5.25
N ASP A 70 -2.31 12.09 -6.52
CA ASP A 70 -2.99 13.32 -6.95
C ASP A 70 -4.49 13.26 -6.67
N THR A 71 -5.12 12.09 -6.90
CA THR A 71 -6.52 11.86 -6.52
C THR A 71 -6.68 11.97 -5.00
N LEU A 72 -5.82 11.33 -4.21
CA LEU A 72 -5.88 11.43 -2.75
C LEU A 72 -5.68 12.88 -2.26
N GLU A 73 -4.79 13.63 -2.91
CA GLU A 73 -4.57 15.06 -2.64
C GLU A 73 -5.82 15.90 -2.91
N SER A 74 -6.61 15.57 -3.94
CA SER A 74 -7.86 16.26 -4.24
C SER A 74 -8.96 16.09 -3.20
N HIS A 75 -8.87 15.04 -2.38
CA HIS A 75 -9.81 14.75 -1.28
C HIS A 75 -9.40 15.38 0.06
N ILE A 76 -8.32 16.19 0.11
CA ILE A 76 -7.88 16.82 1.36
C ILE A 76 -8.87 17.91 1.79
N GLU A 77 -9.43 17.74 2.99
CA GLU A 77 -10.30 18.72 3.65
C GLU A 77 -9.68 19.27 4.93
N THR A 78 -8.71 18.55 5.54
CA THR A 78 -8.09 18.92 6.81
C THR A 78 -6.56 18.96 6.75
N LYS A 79 -5.95 19.75 7.66
CA LYS A 79 -4.48 19.79 7.84
C LYS A 79 -3.89 18.43 8.24
N GLU A 80 -4.67 17.60 8.94
CA GLU A 80 -4.26 16.25 9.31
C GLU A 80 -4.16 15.36 8.07
N GLN A 81 -5.17 15.38 7.19
CA GLN A 81 -5.15 14.67 5.91
C GLN A 81 -3.98 15.13 5.02
N GLU A 82 -3.75 16.44 4.92
CA GLU A 82 -2.58 16.98 4.22
C GLU A 82 -1.25 16.41 4.76
N THR A 83 -1.15 16.30 6.10
CA THR A 83 0.01 15.70 6.76
C THR A 83 0.13 14.20 6.45
N HIS A 84 -0.98 13.47 6.37
CA HIS A 84 -0.99 12.06 5.98
C HIS A 84 -0.48 11.86 4.55
N VAL A 85 -0.96 12.65 3.58
CA VAL A 85 -0.49 12.59 2.20
C VAL A 85 1.01 12.88 2.12
N LYS A 86 1.49 13.97 2.74
CA LYS A 86 2.92 14.32 2.75
C LYS A 86 3.78 13.18 3.31
N LYS A 87 3.35 12.57 4.42
CA LYS A 87 4.05 11.43 5.04
C LYS A 87 4.01 10.18 4.16
N LEU A 88 2.89 9.92 3.49
CA LEU A 88 2.73 8.78 2.58
C LEU A 88 3.64 8.93 1.36
N ARG A 89 3.60 10.08 0.69
CA ARG A 89 4.43 10.40 -0.48
C ARG A 89 5.91 10.29 -0.15
N ALA A 90 6.36 10.86 0.97
CA ALA A 90 7.74 10.76 1.42
C ALA A 90 8.16 9.30 1.72
N TYR A 91 7.28 8.51 2.33
CA TYR A 91 7.54 7.10 2.62
C TYR A 91 7.67 6.27 1.34
N LEU A 92 6.72 6.38 0.41
CA LEU A 92 6.73 5.64 -0.85
C LEU A 92 7.96 6.00 -1.68
N ARG A 93 8.29 7.29 -1.79
CA ARG A 93 9.48 7.74 -2.54
C ARG A 93 10.79 7.18 -1.97
N ARG A 94 10.96 7.19 -0.64
CA ARG A 94 12.17 6.65 0.01
C ARG A 94 12.31 5.16 -0.20
N ASN A 95 11.19 4.43 -0.12
CA ASN A 95 11.22 2.98 -0.20
C ASN A 95 11.12 2.46 -1.64
N TRP A 96 10.74 3.28 -2.63
CA TRP A 96 10.42 2.85 -4.00
C TRP A 96 11.40 1.83 -4.59
N LYS A 97 12.72 2.10 -4.49
CA LYS A 97 13.76 1.20 -5.00
C LYS A 97 13.81 -0.17 -4.31
N ILE A 98 13.37 -0.24 -3.06
CA ILE A 98 13.31 -1.44 -2.21
C ILE A 98 12.03 -2.25 -2.52
N ILE A 99 10.93 -1.57 -2.84
CA ILE A 99 9.64 -2.18 -3.20
C ILE A 99 9.65 -2.84 -4.58
N LYS A 100 10.76 -2.76 -5.32
CA LYS A 100 10.87 -3.35 -6.65
C LYS A 100 10.51 -4.85 -6.58
N PRO A 101 9.64 -5.35 -7.47
CA PRO A 101 9.26 -6.76 -7.52
C PRO A 101 10.44 -7.71 -7.67
#